data_AF-A0A1S1WVM9-F1
#
_entry.id   AF-A0A1S1WVM9-F1
#
_cell.length_a   1.000
_cell.length_b   1.000
_cell.length_c   1.000
_cell.angle_alpha   90.00
_cell.angle_beta   90.00
_cell.angle_gamma   90.00
#
_symmetry.space_group_name_H-M   'P 1'
#
loop_
_entity.id
_entity.type
_entity.pdbx_description
1 polymer ?
#
loop_
_entity_poly.entity_id
_entity_poly.type
_entity_poly.pdbx_seq_one_letter_code
_entity_poly.pdbx_strand_id
1 'polypeptide(L)'
;MNPAAHPATARNGQSGFTLIAALMILIVITIIGLSMMRSVGLQGRMAGNMREKGRAFEAAQSALQYAEWWLQGNAGTQTVVSCSGAINSPQICSNALAAPTTLPWSTGYSYTPPYLTLPVNGVSGGSQTFYQAPQLYIQYLGLNATGNGAIYQLTTLGYGGNAYSVVVLQSTYTLYSGVSNLGK
;
A
#
# COMPACT_ATOMS: atom_id res chain seq x y z
N MET A 1 10.34 -75.55 -61.02
CA MET A 1 10.32 -74.30 -60.26
C MET A 1 9.28 -74.41 -59.17
N ASN A 2 9.64 -74.31 -57.88
CA ASN A 2 8.68 -74.29 -56.76
C ASN A 2 9.10 -73.17 -55.77
N PRO A 3 8.16 -72.40 -55.18
CA PRO A 3 8.42 -71.05 -54.68
C PRO A 3 8.75 -70.92 -53.18
N ALA A 4 9.22 -69.72 -52.87
CA ALA A 4 9.77 -69.14 -51.64
C ALA A 4 9.14 -69.50 -50.28
N ALA A 5 10.03 -69.70 -49.32
CA ALA A 5 9.77 -69.67 -47.88
C ALA A 5 9.30 -68.27 -47.43
N HIS A 6 8.26 -68.22 -46.59
CA HIS A 6 7.79 -67.01 -45.92
C HIS A 6 8.20 -67.05 -44.42
N PRO A 7 8.64 -65.94 -43.82
CA PRO A 7 9.06 -65.90 -42.43
C PRO A 7 7.86 -65.91 -41.48
N ALA A 8 7.97 -66.70 -40.41
CA ALA A 8 7.01 -66.73 -39.31
C ALA A 8 7.09 -65.44 -38.48
N THR A 9 5.96 -64.76 -38.32
CA THR A 9 5.83 -63.58 -37.44
C THR A 9 5.61 -64.03 -36.00
N ALA A 10 6.62 -63.80 -35.15
CA ALA A 10 6.51 -64.01 -33.71
C ALA A 10 5.53 -62.99 -33.11
N ARG A 11 4.37 -63.47 -32.64
CA ARG A 11 3.43 -62.65 -31.85
C ARG A 11 3.94 -62.53 -30.42
N ASN A 12 4.59 -61.41 -30.13
CA ASN A 12 4.98 -61.06 -28.77
C ASN A 12 3.73 -60.75 -27.95
N GLY A 13 3.51 -61.50 -26.86
CA GLY A 13 2.42 -61.28 -25.92
C GLY A 13 2.61 -59.96 -25.16
N GLN A 14 1.91 -58.91 -25.58
CA GLN A 14 1.86 -57.63 -24.88
C GLN A 14 1.02 -57.78 -23.60
N SER A 15 1.70 -58.07 -22.50
CA SER A 15 1.10 -58.17 -21.17
C SER A 15 0.96 -56.79 -20.52
N GLY A 16 -0.28 -56.35 -20.28
CA GLY A 16 -0.83 -55.68 -19.08
C GLY A 16 -0.14 -54.48 -18.40
N PHE A 17 1.09 -54.12 -18.77
CA PHE A 17 1.93 -53.16 -18.04
C PHE A 17 1.66 -51.70 -18.44
N THR A 18 1.18 -51.48 -19.67
CA THR A 18 0.91 -50.14 -20.21
C THR A 18 -0.12 -49.36 -19.39
N LEU A 19 -1.14 -50.04 -18.86
CA LEU A 19 -2.19 -49.39 -18.05
C LEU A 19 -1.65 -48.94 -16.69
N ILE A 20 -0.77 -49.73 -16.07
CA ILE A 20 -0.11 -49.39 -14.80
C ILE A 20 0.87 -48.22 -15.01
N ALA A 21 1.66 -48.25 -16.08
CA ALA A 21 2.57 -47.16 -16.42
C ALA A 21 1.82 -45.84 -16.73
N ALA A 22 0.70 -45.92 -17.46
CA ALA A 22 -0.15 -44.75 -17.74
C ALA A 22 -0.75 -44.16 -16.45
N LEU A 23 -1.20 -45.00 -15.52
CA LEU A 23 -1.77 -44.55 -14.25
C LEU A 23 -0.71 -43.93 -13.33
N MET A 24 0.51 -44.48 -13.31
CA MET A 24 1.65 -43.86 -12.59
C MET A 24 1.98 -42.47 -13.15
N ILE A 25 2.07 -42.34 -14.48
CA ILE A 25 2.35 -41.05 -15.13
C ILE A 25 1.23 -40.04 -14.84
N LEU A 26 -0.03 -40.47 -14.88
CA LEU A 26 -1.17 -39.61 -14.53
C LEU A 26 -1.08 -39.11 -13.08
N ILE A 27 -0.75 -39.98 -12.13
CA ILE A 27 -0.57 -39.60 -10.72
C ILE A 27 0.56 -38.59 -10.57
N VAL A 28 1.70 -38.79 -11.24
CA VAL A 28 2.82 -37.84 -11.17
C VAL A 28 2.41 -36.47 -11.71
N ILE A 29 1.72 -36.41 -12.86
CA ILE A 29 1.25 -35.16 -13.46
C ILE A 29 0.23 -34.45 -12.55
N THR A 30 -0.69 -35.19 -11.91
CA THR A 30 -1.69 -34.59 -11.01
C THR A 30 -1.05 -34.00 -9.74
N ILE A 31 -0.05 -34.67 -9.15
CA ILE A 31 0.68 -34.13 -7.98
C ILE A 31 1.43 -32.84 -8.34
N ILE A 32 2.05 -32.78 -9.52
CA ILE A 32 2.71 -31.58 -10.03
C ILE A 32 1.68 -30.46 -10.24
N GLY A 33 0.55 -30.77 -10.89
CA GLY A 33 -0.54 -29.81 -11.14
C GLY A 33 -1.12 -29.21 -9.84
N LEU A 34 -1.39 -30.04 -8.83
CA LEU A 34 -1.89 -29.58 -7.52
C LEU A 34 -0.87 -28.70 -6.80
N SER A 35 0.42 -29.02 -6.90
CA SER A 35 1.49 -28.21 -6.31
C SER A 35 1.55 -26.81 -6.94
N MET A 36 1.39 -26.71 -8.26
CA MET A 36 1.31 -25.43 -8.98
C MET A 36 0.09 -24.61 -8.57
N MET A 37 -1.09 -25.23 -8.46
CA MET A 37 -2.33 -24.53 -8.06
C MET A 37 -2.23 -23.93 -6.65
N ARG A 38 -1.62 -24.65 -5.70
CA ARG A 38 -1.37 -24.14 -4.34
C ARG A 38 -0.45 -22.92 -4.35
N SER A 39 0.59 -22.92 -5.18
CA SER A 39 1.50 -21.79 -5.36
C SER A 39 0.79 -20.56 -5.92
N VAL A 40 -0.03 -20.74 -6.97
CA VAL A 40 -0.83 -19.66 -7.58
C VAL A 40 -1.80 -19.04 -6.58
N GLY A 41 -2.43 -19.84 -5.71
CA GLY A 41 -3.32 -19.35 -4.66
C GLY A 41 -2.62 -18.43 -3.65
N LEU A 42 -1.39 -18.78 -3.22
CA LEU A 42 -0.59 -17.92 -2.33
C LEU A 42 -0.16 -16.63 -3.02
N GLN A 43 0.29 -16.72 -4.27
CA GLN A 43 0.70 -15.55 -5.05
C GLN A 43 -0.47 -14.59 -5.30
N GLY A 44 -1.68 -15.10 -5.54
CA GLY A 44 -2.89 -14.29 -5.68
C GLY A 44 -3.24 -13.51 -4.42
N ARG A 45 -3.09 -14.11 -3.23
CA ARG A 45 -3.30 -13.43 -1.94
C ARG A 45 -2.25 -12.36 -1.67
N MET A 46 -0.98 -12.65 -1.97
CA MET A 46 0.09 -11.64 -1.86
C MET A 46 -0.13 -10.47 -2.80
N ALA A 47 -0.53 -10.73 -4.06
CA ALA A 47 -0.87 -9.69 -5.02
C ALA A 47 -2.05 -8.83 -4.55
N GLY A 48 -3.07 -9.44 -3.93
CA GLY A 48 -4.19 -8.73 -3.31
C GLY A 48 -3.74 -7.80 -2.19
N ASN A 49 -2.94 -8.31 -1.25
CA ASN A 49 -2.42 -7.51 -0.13
C ASN A 49 -1.49 -6.38 -0.60
N MET A 50 -0.61 -6.65 -1.57
CA MET A 50 0.26 -5.63 -2.16
C MET A 50 -0.54 -4.54 -2.85
N ARG A 51 -1.57 -4.90 -3.62
CA ARG A 51 -2.47 -3.93 -4.26
C ARG A 51 -3.14 -3.04 -3.23
N GLU A 52 -3.59 -3.61 -2.11
CA GLU A 52 -4.26 -2.84 -1.07
C GLU A 52 -3.31 -1.90 -0.33
N LYS A 53 -2.08 -2.35 -0.03
CA LYS A 53 -1.04 -1.49 0.52
C LYS A 53 -0.63 -0.38 -0.44
N GLY A 54 -0.58 -0.66 -1.75
CA GLY A 54 -0.33 0.35 -2.77
C GLY A 54 -1.39 1.47 -2.78
N ARG A 55 -2.67 1.10 -2.67
CA ARG A 55 -3.76 2.08 -2.55
C ARG A 55 -3.65 2.93 -1.28
N ALA A 56 -3.37 2.30 -0.14
CA ALA A 56 -3.17 3.00 1.13
C ALA A 56 -1.99 3.98 1.05
N PHE A 57 -0.90 3.60 0.38
CA PHE A 57 0.25 4.45 0.14
C PHE A 57 -0.08 5.65 -0.75
N GLU A 58 -0.80 5.45 -1.86
CA GLU A 58 -1.26 6.53 -2.74
C GLU A 58 -2.14 7.55 -2.00
N ALA A 59 -3.04 7.08 -1.14
CA ALA A 59 -3.87 7.95 -0.30
C ALA A 59 -3.05 8.74 0.73
N ALA A 60 -2.05 8.11 1.36
CA ALA A 60 -1.15 8.79 2.28
C ALA A 60 -0.27 9.82 1.57
N GLN A 61 0.19 9.52 0.35
CA GLN A 61 1.01 10.42 -0.46
C GLN A 61 0.24 11.67 -0.91
N SER A 62 -1.03 11.55 -1.30
CA SER A 62 -1.79 12.75 -1.68
C SER A 62 -2.11 13.64 -0.50
N ALA A 63 -2.36 13.08 0.69
CA ALA A 63 -2.47 13.86 1.91
C ALA A 63 -1.16 14.58 2.24
N LEU A 64 -0.01 13.93 1.99
CA LEU A 64 1.30 14.54 2.18
C LEU A 64 1.54 15.68 1.21
N GLN A 65 1.27 15.46 -0.08
CA GLN A 65 1.38 16.48 -1.12
C GLN A 65 0.46 17.69 -0.84
N TYR A 66 -0.77 17.44 -0.38
CA TYR A 66 -1.67 18.49 0.05
C TYR A 66 -1.15 19.27 1.26
N ALA A 67 -0.60 18.58 2.25
CA ALA A 67 0.00 19.21 3.42
C ALA A 67 1.20 20.09 3.05
N GLU A 68 2.07 19.65 2.14
CA GLU A 68 3.18 20.45 1.62
C GLU A 68 2.69 21.70 0.87
N TRP A 69 1.73 21.52 -0.05
CA TRP A 69 1.14 22.63 -0.80
C TRP A 69 0.49 23.66 0.13
N TRP A 70 -0.29 23.19 1.11
CA TRP A 70 -0.96 24.06 2.08
C TRP A 70 0.06 24.79 2.94
N LEU A 71 1.12 24.11 3.38
CA LEU A 71 2.18 24.68 4.20
C LEU A 71 2.95 25.77 3.44
N GLN A 72 3.28 25.56 2.15
CA GLN A 72 3.91 26.58 1.32
C GLN A 72 3.08 27.87 1.21
N GLY A 73 1.76 27.74 1.12
CA GLY A 73 0.86 28.90 1.02
C GLY A 73 0.54 29.60 2.34
N ASN A 74 0.69 28.92 3.48
CA ASN A 74 0.16 29.39 4.77
C ASN A 74 1.19 29.48 5.91
N ALA A 75 2.42 29.00 5.73
CA ALA A 75 3.43 28.99 6.80
C ALA A 75 3.80 30.39 7.34
N GLY A 76 3.63 31.44 6.53
CA GLY A 76 3.91 32.82 6.95
C GLY A 76 2.72 33.53 7.63
N THR A 77 1.51 32.98 7.53
CA THR A 77 0.27 33.61 8.01
C THR A 77 -0.37 32.84 9.16
N GLN A 78 -0.10 31.54 9.28
CA GLN A 78 -0.65 30.69 10.34
C GLN A 78 0.20 30.72 11.60
N THR A 79 -0.49 30.77 12.74
CA THR A 79 0.15 30.61 14.05
C THR A 79 0.31 29.13 14.41
N VAL A 80 1.38 28.83 15.14
CA VAL A 80 1.58 27.49 15.70
C VAL A 80 0.68 27.33 16.92
N VAL A 81 -0.13 26.29 16.95
CA VAL A 81 -1.11 26.01 18.01
C VAL A 81 -0.86 24.64 18.64
N SER A 82 -1.36 24.43 19.86
CA SER A 82 -1.32 23.09 20.48
C SER A 82 -2.50 22.26 19.96
N CYS A 83 -2.21 21.32 19.06
CA CYS A 83 -3.22 20.49 18.42
C CYS A 83 -3.73 19.42 19.37
N SER A 84 -5.06 19.32 19.50
CA SER A 84 -5.73 18.26 20.26
C SER A 84 -7.07 17.92 19.62
N GLY A 85 -7.40 16.62 19.61
CA GLY A 85 -8.65 16.13 19.02
C GLY A 85 -8.75 16.33 17.51
N ALA A 86 -9.96 16.12 16.98
CA ALA A 86 -10.22 16.22 15.54
C ALA A 86 -10.03 17.66 15.03
N ILE A 87 -9.24 17.80 13.97
CA ILE A 87 -8.93 19.09 13.38
C ILE A 87 -9.86 19.32 12.18
N ASN A 88 -10.62 20.42 12.20
CA ASN A 88 -11.58 20.76 11.13
C ASN A 88 -10.99 21.61 10.01
N SER A 89 -9.82 22.22 10.22
CA SER A 89 -9.10 23.03 9.23
C SER A 89 -7.60 22.80 9.39
N PRO A 90 -6.81 22.71 8.31
CA PRO A 90 -5.37 22.50 8.41
C PRO A 90 -4.72 23.59 9.28
N GLN A 91 -3.85 23.17 10.20
CA GLN A 91 -3.17 24.02 11.16
C GLN A 91 -1.78 23.45 11.47
N ILE A 92 -0.91 24.28 12.02
CA ILE A 92 0.47 23.90 12.39
C ILE A 92 0.51 23.60 13.89
N CYS A 93 0.94 22.39 14.24
CA CYS A 93 0.96 21.90 15.62
C CYS A 93 2.32 22.12 16.29
N SER A 94 2.35 22.65 17.51
CA SER A 94 3.58 22.75 18.32
C SER A 94 3.97 21.44 18.98
N ASN A 95 2.98 20.59 19.30
CA ASN A 95 3.16 19.32 19.97
C ASN A 95 3.38 18.18 18.97
N ALA A 96 4.21 17.22 19.36
CA ALA A 96 4.35 15.97 18.63
C ALA A 96 3.05 15.16 18.69
N LEU A 97 2.77 14.42 17.62
CA LEU A 97 1.71 13.43 17.62
C LEU A 97 2.09 12.33 18.63
N ALA A 98 1.26 12.15 19.66
CA ALA A 98 1.61 11.29 20.81
C ALA A 98 1.86 9.82 20.42
N ALA A 99 1.13 9.31 19.43
CA ALA A 99 1.23 7.92 19.00
C ALA A 99 0.95 7.79 17.49
N PRO A 100 1.94 8.07 16.62
CA PRO A 100 1.77 8.00 15.16
C PRO A 100 1.51 6.57 14.66
N THR A 101 1.89 5.55 15.42
CA THR A 101 1.73 4.13 15.06
C THR A 101 0.42 3.52 15.55
N THR A 102 -0.28 4.15 16.50
CA THR A 102 -1.57 3.65 17.00
C THR A 102 -2.70 4.28 16.21
N LEU A 103 -3.48 3.45 15.53
CA LEU A 103 -4.56 3.88 14.65
C LEU A 103 -5.92 3.50 15.24
N PRO A 104 -6.99 4.26 14.95
CA PRO A 104 -7.02 5.51 14.18
C PRO A 104 -6.47 6.72 14.96
N TRP A 105 -5.99 7.76 14.26
CA TRP A 105 -5.56 9.00 14.92
C TRP A 105 -6.79 9.81 15.36
N SER A 106 -6.85 10.13 16.65
CA SER A 106 -7.82 11.08 17.21
C SER A 106 -7.48 12.53 16.87
N THR A 107 -6.19 12.80 16.60
CA THR A 107 -5.67 14.14 16.35
C THR A 107 -5.09 14.22 14.95
N GLY A 108 -5.72 15.01 14.08
CA GLY A 108 -5.32 15.16 12.69
C GLY A 108 -6.45 15.77 11.85
N TYR A 109 -6.07 16.33 10.71
CA TYR A 109 -7.01 16.87 9.73
C TYR A 109 -7.32 15.80 8.69
N SER A 110 -8.59 15.55 8.39
CA SER A 110 -9.00 14.61 7.36
C SER A 110 -9.10 15.31 6.01
N TYR A 111 -8.33 14.86 5.04
CA TYR A 111 -8.35 15.39 3.67
C TYR A 111 -9.02 14.37 2.75
N THR A 112 -10.00 14.79 1.96
CA THR A 112 -10.63 13.94 0.94
C THR A 112 -10.14 14.37 -0.45
N PRO A 113 -9.20 13.63 -1.06
CA PRO A 113 -8.74 13.92 -2.41
C PRO A 113 -9.88 13.81 -3.43
N PRO A 114 -9.85 14.58 -4.54
CA PRO A 114 -10.91 14.55 -5.57
C PRO A 114 -11.13 13.18 -6.23
N TYR A 115 -10.09 12.34 -6.24
CA TYR A 115 -10.11 11.01 -6.84
C TYR A 115 -10.50 9.90 -5.84
N LEU A 116 -10.70 10.24 -4.57
CA LEU A 116 -10.98 9.30 -3.49
C LEU A 116 -12.49 9.18 -3.29
N THR A 117 -13.04 7.98 -3.48
CA THR A 117 -14.45 7.70 -3.16
C THR A 117 -14.52 7.03 -1.80
N LEU A 118 -15.29 7.62 -0.88
CA LEU A 118 -15.58 7.01 0.42
C LEU A 118 -16.80 6.08 0.30
N PRO A 119 -16.86 4.99 1.10
CA PRO A 119 -18.00 4.11 1.15
C PRO A 119 -19.23 4.88 1.60
N VAL A 120 -20.25 4.90 0.74
CA VAL A 120 -21.58 5.39 1.12
C VAL A 120 -22.22 4.32 2.01
N ASN A 121 -22.70 4.69 3.19
CA ASN A 121 -23.29 3.77 4.19
C ASN A 121 -22.34 2.67 4.74
N GLY A 122 -21.04 2.94 4.86
CA GLY A 122 -20.10 2.02 5.54
C GLY A 122 -19.82 0.70 4.80
N VAL A 123 -20.32 0.53 3.58
CA VAL A 123 -20.04 -0.64 2.75
C VAL A 123 -18.66 -0.49 2.13
N SER A 124 -17.64 -1.05 2.79
CA SER A 124 -16.29 -1.18 2.27
C SER A 124 -16.30 -2.17 1.10
N GLY A 125 -16.29 -1.70 -0.15
CA GLY A 125 -16.29 -2.63 -1.29
C GLY A 125 -16.54 -1.99 -2.65
N GLY A 126 -15.48 -1.85 -3.43
CA GLY A 126 -15.52 -1.37 -4.81
C GLY A 126 -14.11 -1.10 -5.35
N SER A 127 -13.97 -1.03 -6.68
CA SER A 127 -12.78 -0.42 -7.28
C SER A 127 -12.81 1.07 -6.93
N GLN A 128 -11.79 1.59 -6.26
CA GLN A 128 -11.65 2.99 -5.78
C GLN A 128 -12.40 3.39 -4.49
N THR A 129 -13.00 2.46 -3.73
CA THR A 129 -13.54 2.78 -2.40
C THR A 129 -12.48 2.62 -1.31
N PHE A 130 -12.26 3.66 -0.52
CA PHE A 130 -11.29 3.68 0.59
C PHE A 130 -12.00 3.61 1.94
N TYR A 131 -11.48 2.86 2.91
CA TYR A 131 -12.13 2.66 4.22
C TYR A 131 -12.45 3.99 4.94
N GLN A 132 -11.51 4.95 4.90
CA GLN A 132 -11.67 6.28 5.48
C GLN A 132 -10.82 7.28 4.69
N ALA A 133 -11.19 8.56 4.77
CA ALA A 133 -10.37 9.65 4.24
C ALA A 133 -8.97 9.64 4.89
N PRO A 134 -7.90 9.89 4.12
CA PRO A 134 -6.58 10.03 4.68
C PRO A 134 -6.53 11.23 5.64
N GLN A 135 -5.69 11.13 6.66
CA GLN A 135 -5.48 12.22 7.62
C GLN A 135 -4.05 12.71 7.55
N LEU A 136 -3.86 13.98 7.91
CA LEU A 136 -2.56 14.63 7.97
C LEU A 136 -2.38 15.37 9.30
N TYR A 137 -1.13 15.42 9.73
CA TYR A 137 -0.68 16.08 10.94
C TYR A 137 0.61 16.85 10.62
N ILE A 138 0.60 18.16 10.83
CA ILE A 138 1.73 19.03 10.56
C ILE A 138 2.30 19.47 11.89
N GLN A 139 3.51 19.04 12.21
CA GLN A 139 4.24 19.42 13.41
C GLN A 139 5.31 20.44 13.06
N TYR A 140 5.44 21.50 13.85
CA TYR A 140 6.59 22.40 13.82
C TYR A 140 7.72 21.84 14.68
N LEU A 141 8.91 21.68 14.09
CA LEU A 141 10.10 21.17 14.78
C LEU A 141 11.03 22.28 15.27
N GLY A 142 10.91 23.50 14.73
CA GLY A 142 11.77 24.63 15.09
C GLY A 142 12.43 25.28 13.88
N LEU A 143 13.45 26.10 14.12
CA LEU A 143 14.28 26.69 13.06
C LEU A 143 15.50 25.81 12.76
N ASN A 144 16.03 25.91 11.55
CA ASN A 144 17.31 25.32 11.19
C ASN A 144 18.46 25.97 11.97
N ALA A 145 19.63 25.34 11.97
CA ALA A 145 20.80 25.80 12.73
C ALA A 145 21.24 27.25 12.39
N THR A 146 20.87 27.75 11.21
CA THR A 146 21.19 29.10 10.72
C THR A 146 20.06 30.11 10.99
N GLY A 147 18.92 29.69 11.55
CA GLY A 147 17.76 30.56 11.82
C GLY A 147 16.99 31.05 10.60
N ASN A 148 17.37 30.60 9.39
CA ASN A 148 16.82 31.09 8.12
C ASN A 148 15.79 30.15 7.49
N GLY A 149 15.43 29.06 8.17
CA GLY A 149 14.39 28.16 7.69
C GLY A 149 13.65 27.47 8.82
N ALA A 150 12.33 27.38 8.69
CA ALA A 150 11.45 26.66 9.59
C ALA A 150 11.33 25.20 9.17
N ILE A 151 11.56 24.29 10.11
CA ILE A 151 11.49 22.84 9.93
C ILE A 151 10.11 22.36 10.40
N TYR A 152 9.45 21.59 9.55
CA TYR A 152 8.17 20.96 9.82
C TYR A 152 8.28 19.46 9.60
N GLN A 153 7.58 18.68 10.41
CA GLN A 153 7.38 17.25 10.21
C GLN A 153 5.93 17.01 9.81
N LEU A 154 5.74 16.49 8.61
CA LEU A 154 4.45 16.13 8.05
C LEU A 154 4.27 14.63 8.28
N THR A 155 3.25 14.27 9.03
CA THR A 155 2.88 12.87 9.25
C THR A 155 1.52 12.65 8.64
N THR A 156 1.39 11.70 7.73
CA THR A 156 0.12 11.41 7.05
C THR A 156 -0.23 9.94 7.18
N LEU A 157 -1.52 9.65 7.14
CA LEU A 157 -2.04 8.29 7.14
C LEU A 157 -3.03 8.09 6.00
N GLY A 158 -2.92 6.95 5.36
CA GLY A 158 -3.83 6.51 4.30
C GLY A 158 -4.35 5.12 4.60
N TYR A 159 -5.66 4.95 4.41
CA TYR A 159 -6.29 3.64 4.42
C TYR A 159 -6.43 3.14 2.98
N GLY A 160 -6.37 1.82 2.78
CA GLY A 160 -6.84 1.17 1.57
C GLY A 160 -8.34 0.91 1.64
N GLY A 161 -8.82 -0.10 0.93
CA GLY A 161 -10.21 -0.57 0.95
C GLY A 161 -10.65 -1.29 2.22
N ASN A 162 -9.79 -1.46 3.23
CA ASN A 162 -10.15 -2.00 4.54
C ASN A 162 -9.36 -1.33 5.68
N ALA A 163 -9.84 -1.50 6.92
CA ALA A 163 -9.26 -0.91 8.12
C ALA A 163 -7.83 -1.38 8.45
N TYR A 164 -7.45 -2.59 8.01
CA TYR A 164 -6.16 -3.21 8.31
C TYR A 164 -5.06 -2.80 7.32
N SER A 165 -5.45 -2.32 6.15
CA SER A 165 -4.53 -1.90 5.10
C SER A 165 -4.26 -0.43 5.23
N VAL A 166 -3.47 -0.11 6.24
CA VAL A 166 -3.05 1.25 6.55
C VAL A 166 -1.57 1.45 6.25
N VAL A 167 -1.23 2.68 5.88
CA VAL A 167 0.13 3.17 5.68
C VAL A 167 0.24 4.53 6.36
N VAL A 168 1.33 4.71 7.11
CA VAL A 168 1.71 5.99 7.70
C VAL A 168 2.98 6.46 7.03
N LEU A 169 2.99 7.70 6.55
CA LEU A 169 4.16 8.35 5.96
C LEU A 169 4.60 9.50 6.86
N GLN A 170 5.91 9.69 6.95
CA GLN A 170 6.51 10.81 7.65
C GLN A 170 7.54 11.46 6.73
N SER A 171 7.42 12.77 6.56
CA SER A 171 8.35 13.60 5.78
C SER A 171 8.74 14.83 6.57
N THR A 172 9.99 15.26 6.44
CA THR A 172 10.47 16.50 7.04
C THR A 172 10.63 17.54 5.94
N TYR A 173 9.96 18.67 6.11
CA TYR A 173 9.93 19.75 5.13
C TYR A 173 10.51 21.03 5.74
N THR A 174 11.44 21.68 5.02
CA THR A 174 12.05 22.93 5.47
C THR A 174 11.66 24.08 4.57
N LEU A 175 11.06 25.11 5.15
CA LEU A 175 10.73 26.35 4.45
C LEU A 175 11.75 27.43 4.78
N TYR A 176 12.45 27.92 3.76
CA TYR A 176 13.36 29.04 3.92
C TYR A 176 12.58 30.36 3.86
N SER A 177 12.83 31.27 4.79
CA SER A 177 12.33 32.64 4.67
C SER A 177 13.23 33.41 3.71
N GLY A 178 12.66 34.08 2.70
CA GLY A 178 13.41 34.99 1.82
C GLY A 178 14.04 36.19 2.55
N VAL A 179 13.72 36.37 3.83
CA VAL A 179 14.36 37.31 4.74
C VAL A 179 15.33 36.51 5.62
N SER A 180 16.62 36.61 5.33
CA SER A 180 17.67 36.13 6.23
C SER A 180 17.69 37.06 7.43
N ASN A 181 17.47 36.55 8.64
CA ASN A 181 17.75 37.33 9.84
C ASN A 181 19.27 37.41 9.98
N LEU A 182 19.86 38.47 9.43
CA LEU A 182 21.26 38.86 9.64
C LEU A 182 21.39 39.46 11.04
N GLY A 183 21.10 38.65 12.07
CA GLY A 183 21.14 39.05 13.47
C GLY A 183 22.33 39.97 13.75
N LYS A 184 22.03 41.11 14.36
CA LYS A 184 23.05 41.97 14.95
C LYS A 184 23.70 41.29 16.14
#